data_AF-A0A7K8FZP9-F1
#
_entry.id   AF-A0A7K8FZP9-F1
#
_cell.length_a   1.000
_cell.length_b   1.000
_cell.length_c   1.000
_cell.angle_alpha   90.00
_cell.angle_beta   90.00
_cell.angle_gamma   90.00
#
_symmetry.space_group_name_H-M   'P 1'
#
loop_
_entity.id
_entity.type
_entity.pdbx_description
1 polymer ?
#
loop_
_entity_poly.entity_id
_entity_poly.type
_entity_poly.pdbx_seq_one_letter_code
_entity_poly.pdbx_strand_id
1 'polypeptide(L)'
;MSGSVQDERLRVQQLRALRRRWLRDQELSPREPVLPPRQLGAAAAFWERFLQPGGLWRQQVHKAYQGGRFVVLRLLLPAWAITYYLK
;
A
#
# COMPACT_ATOMS: atom_id res chain seq x y z
N MET A 1 6.85 -21.01 -50.11
CA MET A 1 6.23 -19.99 -51.00
C MET A 1 6.34 -18.65 -50.32
N SER A 2 7.42 -17.92 -50.61
CA SER A 2 7.66 -16.57 -50.11
C SER A 2 6.54 -15.66 -50.60
N GLY A 3 5.80 -15.04 -49.67
CA GLY A 3 4.85 -13.98 -50.02
C GLY A 3 5.57 -12.89 -50.79
N SER A 4 4.87 -12.20 -51.69
CA SER A 4 5.49 -11.13 -52.46
C SER A 4 6.07 -10.08 -51.48
N VAL A 5 7.15 -9.39 -51.85
CA VAL A 5 7.75 -8.32 -51.01
C VAL A 5 6.71 -7.27 -50.60
N GLN A 6 5.66 -7.10 -51.41
CA GLN A 6 4.49 -6.27 -51.11
C GLN A 6 3.69 -6.80 -49.91
N ASP A 7 3.44 -8.11 -49.84
CA ASP A 7 2.71 -8.76 -48.74
C ASP A 7 3.48 -8.67 -47.41
N GLU A 8 4.81 -8.82 -47.44
CA GLU A 8 5.65 -8.64 -46.25
C GLU A 8 5.60 -7.21 -45.74
N ARG A 9 5.67 -6.22 -46.63
CA ARG A 9 5.53 -4.80 -46.28
C ARG A 9 4.17 -4.50 -45.68
N LEU A 10 3.10 -5.04 -46.28
CA LEU A 10 1.73 -4.87 -45.80
C LEU A 10 1.53 -5.51 -44.41
N ARG A 11 2.09 -6.71 -44.21
CA ARG A 11 2.09 -7.39 -42.90
C ARG A 11 2.84 -6.59 -41.82
N VAL A 12 4.00 -6.02 -42.15
CA VAL A 12 4.77 -5.19 -41.21
C VAL A 12 4.01 -3.91 -40.85
N GLN A 13 3.32 -3.29 -41.80
CA GLN A 13 2.49 -2.12 -41.51
C GLN A 13 1.31 -2.46 -40.60
N GLN A 14 0.63 -3.57 -40.84
CA GLN A 14 -0.44 -4.07 -39.97
C GLN A 14 0.05 -4.34 -38.55
N LEU A 15 1.19 -5.02 -38.40
CA LEU A 15 1.80 -5.28 -37.10
C LEU A 15 2.18 -3.99 -36.36
N ARG A 16 2.70 -2.97 -37.06
CA ARG A 16 2.98 -1.66 -36.44
C ARG A 16 1.71 -0.94 -36.00
N ALA A 17 0.60 -1.07 -36.73
CA ALA A 17 -0.67 -0.47 -36.34
C ALA A 17 -1.21 -1.12 -35.06
N LEU A 18 -1.19 -2.46 -35.00
CA LEU A 18 -1.59 -3.21 -33.81
C LEU A 18 -0.69 -2.89 -32.60
N ARG A 19 0.64 -2.85 -32.80
CA ARG A 19 1.60 -2.51 -31.75
C ARG A 19 1.34 -1.12 -31.16
N ARG A 20 1.04 -0.12 -32.00
CA ARG A 20 0.74 1.25 -31.53
C ARG A 20 -0.58 1.38 -30.79
N ARG A 21 -1.52 0.47 -31.04
CA ARG A 21 -2.80 0.42 -30.33
C ARG A 21 -2.62 -0.28 -28.98
N TRP A 22 -1.93 -1.42 -29.01
CA TRP A 22 -1.54 -2.16 -27.80
C TRP A 22 -0.74 -1.30 -26.81
N LEU A 23 0.24 -0.52 -27.30
CA LEU A 23 1.01 0.38 -26.44
C LEU A 23 0.17 1.49 -25.79
N ARG A 24 -0.86 1.99 -26.49
CA ARG A 24 -1.82 2.95 -25.91
C ARG A 24 -2.73 2.30 -24.89
N ASP A 25 -3.15 1.06 -25.11
CA ASP A 25 -3.97 0.31 -24.15
C ASP A 25 -3.18 -0.08 -22.87
N GLN A 26 -1.85 -0.02 -22.91
CA GLN A 26 -0.97 -0.18 -21.75
C GLN A 26 -0.77 1.12 -20.96
N GLU A 27 -1.19 2.27 -21.47
CA GLU A 27 -1.20 3.50 -20.69
C GLU A 27 -2.26 3.36 -19.59
N LEU A 28 -1.79 3.03 -18.38
CA LEU A 28 -2.62 2.83 -17.21
C LEU A 28 -3.49 4.08 -16.98
N SER A 29 -4.81 3.87 -16.98
CA SER A 29 -5.75 4.89 -16.53
C SER A 29 -5.44 5.24 -15.08
N PRO A 30 -5.55 6.52 -14.65
CA PRO A 30 -5.34 6.91 -13.25
C PRO A 30 -6.30 6.23 -12.25
N ARG A 31 -7.28 5.47 -12.74
CA ARG A 31 -8.16 4.62 -11.93
C ARG A 31 -7.53 3.24 -11.78
N GLU A 32 -6.55 3.17 -10.89
CA GLU A 32 -6.06 1.90 -10.37
C GLU A 32 -7.16 1.19 -9.58
N PRO A 33 -7.17 -0.15 -9.55
CA PRO A 33 -7.96 -0.90 -8.58
C PRO A 33 -7.41 -0.59 -7.19
N VAL A 34 -7.99 0.42 -6.55
CA VAL A 34 -7.65 0.76 -5.17
C VAL A 34 -8.12 -0.40 -4.31
N LEU A 35 -7.20 -0.97 -3.53
CA LEU A 35 -7.57 -1.92 -2.50
C LEU A 35 -8.68 -1.30 -1.64
N PRO A 36 -9.69 -2.07 -1.22
CA PRO A 36 -10.73 -1.54 -0.36
C PRO A 36 -10.08 -0.86 0.85
N PRO A 37 -10.62 0.27 1.33
CA PRO A 37 -10.06 0.98 2.47
C PRO A 37 -9.89 0.00 3.63
N ARG A 38 -8.70 0.02 4.23
CA ARG A 38 -8.35 -0.90 5.32
C ARG A 38 -9.37 -0.77 6.43
N GLN A 39 -10.01 -1.88 6.80
CA GLN A 39 -10.91 -1.90 7.95
C GLN A 39 -10.08 -1.71 9.22
N LEU A 40 -10.19 -0.54 9.83
CA LEU A 40 -9.59 -0.23 11.12
C LEU A 40 -10.49 -0.79 12.22
N GLY A 41 -9.90 -1.47 13.21
CA GLY A 41 -10.62 -1.85 14.42
C GLY A 41 -11.06 -0.61 15.23
N ALA A 42 -12.03 -0.77 16.14
CA ALA A 42 -12.64 0.34 16.89
C ALA A 42 -11.62 1.30 17.54
N ALA A 43 -10.57 0.75 18.17
CA ALA A 43 -9.51 1.56 18.77
C ALA A 43 -8.66 2.33 17.74
N ALA A 44 -8.36 1.71 16.60
CA ALA A 44 -7.59 2.36 15.54
C ALA A 44 -8.42 3.46 14.83
N ALA A 45 -9.71 3.20 14.59
CA ALA A 45 -10.64 4.18 14.06
C ALA A 45 -10.84 5.37 15.01
N PHE A 46 -10.87 5.13 16.33
CA PHE A 46 -10.87 6.19 17.34
C PHE A 46 -9.63 7.09 17.20
N TRP A 47 -8.43 6.50 17.15
CA TRP A 47 -7.21 7.29 17.04
C TRP A 47 -7.12 8.08 15.74
N GLU A 48 -7.54 7.50 14.62
CA GLU A 48 -7.60 8.21 13.33
C GLU A 48 -8.52 9.43 13.41
N ARG A 49 -9.73 9.26 13.96
CA ARG A 49 -10.70 10.37 14.17
C ARG A 49 -10.22 11.39 15.19
N PHE A 50 -9.57 10.95 16.26
CA PHE A 50 -9.04 11.85 17.29
C PHE A 50 -7.93 12.75 16.73
N LEU A 51 -7.10 12.19 15.83
CA LEU A 51 -6.00 12.91 15.19
C LEU A 51 -6.45 13.88 14.08
N GLN A 52 -7.69 13.77 13.59
CA GLN A 52 -8.31 14.73 12.68
C GLN A 52 -9.23 15.68 13.48
N PRO A 53 -9.00 17.01 13.57
CA PRO A 53 -7.99 17.87 12.95
C PRO A 53 -6.62 17.82 13.64
N GLY A 54 -5.55 17.95 12.84
CA GLY A 54 -4.14 17.70 13.20
C GLY A 54 -3.50 18.71 14.17
N GLY A 55 -4.02 18.84 15.39
CA GLY A 55 -3.43 19.67 16.43
C GLY A 55 -2.17 19.06 17.04
N LEU A 56 -1.13 19.88 17.25
CA LEU A 56 0.16 19.47 17.82
C LEU A 56 0.02 18.74 19.17
N TRP A 57 -0.84 19.23 20.06
CA TRP A 57 -1.16 18.57 21.34
C TRP A 57 -1.66 17.14 21.15
N ARG A 58 -2.61 16.92 20.23
CA ARG A 58 -3.21 15.59 19.99
C ARG A 58 -2.17 14.60 19.46
N GLN A 59 -1.25 15.07 18.62
CA GLN A 59 -0.13 14.27 18.14
C GLN A 59 0.84 13.92 19.27
N GLN A 60 1.14 14.84 20.18
CA GLN A 60 1.99 14.57 21.34
C GLN A 60 1.37 13.52 22.27
N VAL A 61 0.07 13.63 22.57
CA VAL A 61 -0.66 12.63 23.36
C VAL A 61 -0.61 11.27 22.68
N HIS A 62 -0.86 11.20 21.37
CA HIS A 62 -0.79 9.94 20.63
C HIS A 62 0.63 9.35 20.65
N LYS A 63 1.68 10.17 20.51
CA LYS A 63 3.07 9.71 20.65
C LYS A 63 3.37 9.14 22.04
N ALA A 64 2.93 9.83 23.10
CA ALA A 64 3.10 9.35 24.46
C ALA A 64 2.38 8.01 24.70
N TYR A 65 1.15 7.88 24.20
CA TYR A 65 0.40 6.62 24.25
C TYR A 65 1.12 5.48 23.52
N GLN A 66 1.62 5.72 22.31
CA GLN A 66 2.36 4.70 21.54
C GLN A 66 3.66 4.30 22.26
N GLY A 67 4.38 5.27 22.82
CA GLY A 67 5.59 5.02 23.62
C GLY A 67 5.29 4.17 24.86
N GLY A 68 4.26 4.53 25.63
CA GLY A 68 3.82 3.75 26.79
C GLY A 68 3.42 2.33 26.43
N ARG A 69 2.64 2.17 25.34
CA ARG A 69 2.26 0.85 24.83
C ARG A 69 3.48 -0.01 24.46
N PHE A 70 4.48 0.59 23.83
CA PHE A 70 5.73 -0.10 23.51
C PHE A 70 6.44 -0.56 24.79
N VAL A 71 6.63 0.33 25.77
CA VAL A 71 7.30 -0.01 27.04
C VAL A 71 6.60 -1.16 27.74
N VAL A 72 5.26 -1.11 27.86
CA VAL A 72 4.49 -2.18 28.52
C VAL A 72 4.61 -3.50 27.77
N LEU A 73 4.35 -3.50 26.45
CA LEU A 73 4.26 -4.74 25.68
C LEU A 73 5.62 -5.37 25.36
N ARG A 74 6.64 -4.55 25.14
CA ARG A 74 7.95 -5.02 24.65
C ARG A 74 9.01 -5.11 25.74
N LEU A 75 8.87 -4.37 26.84
CA LEU A 75 9.86 -4.36 27.92
C LEU A 75 9.28 -4.99 29.18
N LEU A 76 8.19 -4.42 29.69
CA LEU A 76 7.65 -4.74 31.01
C LEU A 76 7.07 -6.16 31.07
N LEU A 77 6.20 -6.54 30.12
CA LEU A 77 5.63 -7.89 30.08
C LEU A 77 6.69 -8.98 29.88
N PRO A 78 7.62 -8.88 28.92
CA PRO A 78 8.68 -9.87 28.76
C PRO A 78 9.63 -9.93 29.96
N ALA A 79 10.03 -8.78 30.50
CA ALA A 79 10.88 -8.75 31.70
C ALA A 79 10.18 -9.42 32.88
N TRP A 80 8.89 -9.15 33.07
CA TRP A 80 8.10 -9.79 34.13
C TRP A 80 7.98 -11.30 33.91
N ALA A 81 7.73 -11.75 32.68
CA ALA A 81 7.70 -13.17 32.33
C ALA A 81 9.04 -13.87 32.61
N ILE A 82 10.17 -13.24 32.28
CA ILE A 82 11.51 -13.75 32.58
C ILE A 82 11.72 -13.83 34.09
N THR A 83 11.39 -12.77 34.83
CA THR A 83 11.54 -12.76 36.29
C THR A 83 10.67 -13.80 36.99
N TYR A 84 9.49 -14.09 36.42
CA TYR A 84 8.61 -15.14 36.92
C TYR A 84 9.17 -16.53 36.61
N TYR A 85 9.73 -16.73 35.42
CA TYR A 85 10.34 -18.00 35.02
C TYR A 85 11.63 -18.33 35.80
N LEU A 86 12.41 -17.30 36.15
CA LEU A 86 13.65 -17.46 36.94
C LEU A 86 13.40 -17.60 38.44
N LYS A 87 12.18 -17.33 38.91
CA LYS A 87 11.77 -17.44 40.31
C LYS A 87 11.21 -18.82 40.60
#